data_AF-R6ARQ1-F1
#
_entry.id   AF-R6ARQ1-F1
#
_cell.length_a   1.000
_cell.length_b   1.000
_cell.length_c   1.000
_cell.angle_alpha   90.00
_cell.angle_beta   90.00
_cell.angle_gamma   90.00
#
_symmetry.space_group_name_H-M   'P 1'
#
loop_
_entity.id
_entity.type
_entity.pdbx_description
1 polymer ?
#
loop_
_entity_poly.entity_id
_entity_poly.type
_entity_poly.pdbx_seq_one_letter_code
_entity_poly.pdbx_strand_id
1 'polypeptide(L)'
;MTFEYILIKDVNASRENAEELCRLVGKMNCHFNLIPINGTEHIKLYPPSWKDVKIFQEILEKHGKSTTVRRQMGDEIQAACGQLKRRYLEKK
;
A
#
# COMPACT_ATOMS: atom_id res chain seq x y z
N MET A 1 -8.33 0.73 19.73
CA MET A 1 -8.27 1.93 18.87
C MET A 1 -7.91 1.50 17.46
N THR A 2 -8.52 2.08 16.43
CA THR A 2 -8.20 1.77 15.03
C THR A 2 -7.75 3.02 14.31
N PHE A 3 -6.64 2.91 13.56
CA PHE A 3 -6.12 3.97 12.70
C PHE A 3 -6.36 3.60 11.24
N GLU A 4 -6.85 4.55 10.46
CA GLU A 4 -6.83 4.46 9.01
C GLU A 4 -5.53 5.07 8.50
N TYR A 5 -4.81 4.32 7.66
CA TYR A 5 -3.53 4.76 7.11
C TYR A 5 -3.57 4.63 5.59
N ILE A 6 -3.64 5.77 4.91
CA ILE A 6 -3.64 5.83 3.45
C ILE A 6 -2.21 5.61 2.96
N LEU A 7 -2.00 4.60 2.12
CA LEU A 7 -0.69 4.29 1.55
C LEU A 7 -0.56 4.88 0.15
N ILE A 8 0.49 5.68 -0.03
CA ILE A 8 0.81 6.38 -1.27
C ILE A 8 2.25 6.06 -1.65
N LYS A 9 2.43 5.63 -2.90
CA LYS A 9 3.74 5.29 -3.45
C LYS A 9 4.69 6.50 -3.36
N ASP A 10 5.94 6.23 -2.97
CA ASP A 10 7.03 7.21 -2.88
C ASP A 10 6.76 8.40 -1.92
N VAL A 11 5.69 8.33 -1.12
CA VAL A 11 5.34 9.37 -0.13
C VAL A 11 5.39 8.81 1.29
N ASN A 12 4.66 7.73 1.57
CA ASN A 12 4.53 7.19 2.94
C ASN A 12 4.40 5.65 3.02
N ALA A 13 4.72 4.94 1.93
CA ALA A 13 4.59 3.49 1.85
C ALA A 13 5.94 2.75 1.88
N SER A 14 7.02 3.40 2.31
CA SER A 14 8.33 2.78 2.43
C SER A 14 8.46 1.92 3.70
N ARG A 15 9.48 1.07 3.75
CA ARG A 15 9.83 0.30 4.95
C ARG A 15 10.16 1.22 6.13
N GLU A 16 10.89 2.29 5.85
CA GLU A 16 11.33 3.26 6.84
C GLU A 16 10.13 3.96 7.49
N ASN A 17 9.09 4.27 6.70
CA ASN A 17 7.85 4.83 7.22
C ASN A 17 7.11 3.86 8.15
N ALA A 18 7.08 2.56 7.84
CA ALA A 18 6.47 1.56 8.71
C ALA A 18 7.20 1.47 10.07
N GLU A 19 8.53 1.44 10.04
CA GLU A 19 9.35 1.40 11.26
C GLU A 19 9.22 2.69 12.09
N GLU A 20 9.10 3.86 11.44
CA GLU A 20 8.80 5.12 12.12
C GLU A 20 7.40 5.12 12.74
N LEU A 21 6.39 4.64 12.02
CA LEU A 21 5.01 4.56 12.52
C LEU A 21 4.93 3.68 13.79
N CYS A 22 5.62 2.53 13.79
CA CYS A 22 5.73 1.68 14.98
C CYS A 22 6.34 2.43 16.17
N ARG A 23 7.39 3.23 15.93
CA ARG A 23 8.05 4.03 16.98
C ARG A 23 7.14 5.11 17.54
N LEU A 24 6.42 5.83 16.68
CA LEU A 24 5.49 6.89 17.08
C LEU A 24 4.34 6.37 17.95
N VAL A 25 3.79 5.22 17.57
CA VAL A 25 2.65 4.61 18.27
C VAL A 25 3.10 3.87 19.55
N GLY A 26 4.37 3.50 19.63
CA GLY A 26 4.98 2.90 20.81
C GLY A 26 4.27 1.62 21.25
N LYS A 27 3.91 1.51 22.53
CA LYS A 27 3.25 0.32 23.11
C LYS A 27 1.73 0.32 23.00
N MET A 28 1.13 1.30 22.32
CA MET A 28 -0.33 1.38 22.22
C MET A 28 -0.93 0.14 21.54
N ASN A 29 -1.98 -0.42 22.13
CA ASN A 29 -2.75 -1.49 21.53
C ASN A 29 -3.74 -0.91 20.50
N CYS A 30 -3.39 -1.02 19.22
CA CYS A 30 -4.16 -0.46 18.13
C CYS A 30 -4.17 -1.39 16.91
N HIS A 31 -5.16 -1.18 16.06
CA HIS A 31 -5.30 -1.82 14.77
C HIS A 31 -5.04 -0.80 13.66
N PHE A 32 -4.29 -1.16 12.61
CA PHE A 32 -4.12 -0.34 11.42
C PHE A 32 -4.94 -0.91 10.25
N ASN A 33 -5.84 -0.09 9.72
CA ASN A 33 -6.50 -0.35 8.45
C ASN A 33 -5.71 0.36 7.34
N LEU A 34 -4.91 -0.41 6.61
CA LEU A 34 -4.08 0.06 5.51
C LEU A 34 -4.93 0.19 4.24
N ILE A 35 -4.96 1.39 3.65
CA ILE A 35 -5.79 1.72 2.49
C ILE A 35 -4.88 2.25 1.38
N PRO A 36 -4.51 1.43 0.38
CA PRO A 36 -3.82 1.93 -0.80
C PRO A 36 -4.66 3.00 -1.50
N ILE A 37 -4.04 4.11 -1.88
CA ILE A 37 -4.74 5.20 -2.57
C ILE A 37 -5.21 4.76 -3.97
N ASN A 38 -6.39 5.22 -4.36
CA ASN A 38 -6.84 5.11 -5.73
C ASN A 38 -6.08 6.12 -6.57
N GLY A 39 -5.11 5.65 -7.34
CA GLY A 39 -4.34 6.52 -8.22
C GLY A 39 -5.24 7.16 -9.26
N THR A 40 -5.13 8.48 -9.46
CA THR A 40 -5.71 9.16 -10.62
C THR A 40 -4.67 10.10 -11.24
N GLU A 41 -4.62 10.17 -12.56
CA GLU A 41 -3.63 11.00 -13.28
C GLU A 41 -3.73 12.49 -12.90
N HIS A 42 -4.90 12.94 -12.46
CA HIS A 42 -5.16 14.33 -12.07
C HIS A 42 -4.40 14.77 -10.81
N ILE A 43 -4.19 13.86 -9.85
CA ILE A 43 -3.57 14.19 -8.55
C ILE A 43 -2.10 13.78 -8.48
N LYS A 44 -1.58 13.05 -9.48
CA LYS A 44 -0.20 12.52 -9.52
C LYS A 44 0.20 11.72 -8.27
N LEU A 45 -0.77 11.16 -7.57
CA LEU A 45 -0.57 10.20 -6.48
C LEU A 45 -0.91 8.81 -7.00
N TYR A 46 -0.06 7.85 -6.64
CA TYR A 46 -0.15 6.49 -7.15
C TYR A 46 -0.23 5.48 -6.01
N PRO A 47 -0.95 4.36 -6.19
CA PRO A 47 -0.91 3.26 -5.24
C PRO A 47 0.52 2.68 -5.17
N PRO A 48 1.00 2.31 -3.98
CA PRO A 48 2.22 1.50 -3.86
C PRO A 48 2.02 0.12 -4.50
N SER A 49 3.11 -0.59 -4.77
CA SER A 49 3.00 -1.97 -5.26
C SER A 49 2.44 -2.88 -4.18
N TRP A 50 1.75 -3.95 -4.56
CA TRP A 50 1.28 -4.98 -3.61
C TRP A 50 2.40 -5.56 -2.75
N LYS A 51 3.62 -5.64 -3.29
CA LYS A 51 4.80 -6.08 -2.56
C LYS A 51 5.14 -5.11 -1.43
N ASP A 52 5.12 -3.80 -1.72
CA ASP A 52 5.44 -2.76 -0.73
C ASP A 52 4.37 -2.71 0.37
N VAL A 53 3.09 -2.80 0.00
CA VAL A 53 1.98 -2.89 0.96
C VAL A 53 2.16 -4.09 1.90
N LYS A 54 2.52 -5.25 1.36
CA LYS A 54 2.74 -6.45 2.16
C LYS A 54 3.94 -6.31 3.09
N ILE A 55 5.05 -5.75 2.59
CA ILE A 55 6.23 -5.47 3.43
C ILE A 55 5.87 -4.51 4.57
N PHE A 56 5.13 -3.45 4.26
CA PHE A 56 4.66 -2.47 5.25
C PHE A 56 3.81 -3.17 6.32
N GLN A 57 2.86 -4.00 5.90
CA GLN A 57 2.00 -4.80 6.78
C GLN A 57 2.83 -5.72 7.70
N GLU A 58 3.76 -6.49 7.13
CA GLU A 58 4.63 -7.42 7.87
C GLU A 58 5.49 -6.72 8.93
N ILE A 59 5.96 -5.50 8.66
CA ILE A 59 6.74 -4.71 9.63
C ILE A 59 5.87 -4.31 10.83
N LEU A 60 4.65 -3.83 10.58
CA LEU A 60 3.71 -3.48 11.65
C LEU A 60 3.38 -4.70 12.51
N GLU A 61 3.09 -5.84 11.88
CA GLU A 61 2.77 -7.10 12.56
C GLU A 61 3.94 -7.63 13.40
N LYS A 62 5.19 -7.54 12.89
CA LYS A 62 6.40 -7.88 13.66
C LYS A 62 6.57 -7.04 14.92
N HIS A 63 6.05 -5.82 14.94
CA HIS A 63 6.03 -4.95 16.12
C HIS A 63 4.78 -5.15 16.99
N GLY A 64 4.02 -6.21 16.77
CA GLY A 64 2.82 -6.55 17.54
C GLY A 64 1.62 -5.64 17.23
N LYS A 65 1.61 -4.95 16.09
CA LYS A 65 0.46 -4.15 15.65
C LYS A 65 -0.45 -5.02 14.80
N SER A 66 -1.72 -5.08 15.17
CA SER A 66 -2.72 -5.76 14.34
C SER A 66 -3.00 -4.92 13.09
N THR A 67 -3.11 -5.55 11.92
CA THR A 67 -3.32 -4.82 10.67
C THR A 67 -4.32 -5.53 9.74
N THR A 68 -4.99 -4.75 8.91
CA THR A 68 -5.79 -5.23 7.77
C THR A 68 -5.41 -4.40 6.55
N VAL A 69 -5.36 -5.02 5.38
CA VAL A 69 -5.20 -4.30 4.11
C VAL A 69 -6.53 -4.32 3.36
N ARG A 70 -7.08 -3.13 3.08
CA ARG A 70 -8.29 -3.00 2.28
C ARG A 70 -7.96 -3.27 0.81
N ARG A 71 -8.29 -4.47 0.34
CA ARG A 71 -8.13 -4.83 -1.07
C ARG A 71 -9.24 -4.26 -1.94
N GLN A 72 -8.89 -3.77 -3.12
CA GLN A 72 -9.86 -3.48 -4.17
C GLN A 72 -9.85 -4.61 -5.19
N MET A 73 -11.03 -5.16 -5.51
CA MET A 73 -11.20 -6.29 -6.42
C MET A 73 -10.73 -6.03 -7.86
N GLY A 74 -10.34 -4.79 -8.21
CA GLY A 74 -9.92 -4.40 -9.56
C GLY A 74 -8.40 -4.37 -9.82
N ASP A 75 -7.56 -4.31 -8.78
CA ASP A 75 -6.11 -4.11 -8.95
C ASP A 75 -5.35 -5.36 -9.42
N GLU A 76 -5.84 -6.56 -9.09
CA GLU A 76 -5.28 -7.82 -9.60
C GLU A 76 -5.43 -7.93 -11.12
N ILE A 77 -6.52 -7.37 -11.68
CA ILE A 77 -6.77 -7.35 -13.12
C ILE A 77 -5.83 -6.36 -13.81
N GLN A 78 -5.61 -5.16 -13.24
CA GLN A 78 -4.71 -4.17 -13.85
C GLN A 78 -3.23 -4.56 -13.78
N ALA A 79 -2.78 -5.23 -12.71
CA ALA A 79 -1.42 -5.75 -12.61
C ALA A 79 -1.13 -6.84 -13.66
N ALA A 80 -2.11 -7.70 -13.99
CA ALA A 80 -2.02 -8.64 -15.11
C ALA A 80 -2.13 -7.93 -16.48
N CYS A 81 -2.94 -6.89 -16.59
CA CYS A 81 -3.20 -6.17 -17.85
C CYS A 81 -2.02 -5.29 -18.32
N GLY A 82 -1.08 -4.95 -17.42
CA GLY A 82 0.19 -4.28 -17.78
C GLY A 82 1.05 -5.07 -18.78
N GLN A 83 0.90 -6.41 -18.84
CA GLN A 83 1.50 -7.24 -19.89
C GLN A 83 0.77 -7.10 -21.23
N LEU A 84 -0.56 -6.93 -21.23
CA LEU A 84 -1.38 -6.75 -22.43
C LEU A 84 -1.19 -5.37 -23.08
N LYS A 85 -0.98 -4.31 -22.29
CA LYS A 85 -0.79 -2.95 -22.84
C LYS A 85 0.52 -2.82 -23.64
N ARG A 86 1.56 -3.58 -23.31
CA ARG A 86 2.80 -3.64 -24.12
C ARG A 86 2.58 -4.29 -25.48
N ARG A 87 1.77 -5.36 -25.55
CA ARG A 87 1.48 -6.04 -26.83
C ARG A 87 0.71 -5.19 -27.83
N TYR A 88 -0.05 -4.18 -27.38
CA TYR A 88 -0.82 -3.31 -28.30
C TYR A 88 0.01 -2.17 -28.90
N LEU A 89 1.10 -1.75 -28.23
CA LEU A 89 1.96 -0.64 -28.69
C LEU A 89 3.05 -1.09 -29.67
N GLU A 90 3.33 -2.39 -29.80
CA GLU A 90 4.29 -2.94 -30.79
C GLU A 90 3.68 -3.15 -32.19
N LYS A 91 2.45 -2.70 -32.43
CA LYS A 91 1.73 -2.92 -33.70
C LYS A 91 1.34 -1.64 -34.45
N LYS A 92 2.05 -0.53 -34.24
CA LYS A 92 1.85 0.68 -35.05
C LYS A 92 3.12 1.06 -35.80
#